data_AF-A0A6N8HBW4-F1
#
_entry.id   AF-A0A6N8HBW4-F1
#
_cell.length_a   1.000
_cell.length_b   1.000
_cell.length_c   1.000
_cell.angle_alpha   90.00
_cell.angle_beta   90.00
_cell.angle_gamma   90.00
#
_symmetry.space_group_name_H-M   'P 1'
#
loop_
_entity.id
_entity.type
_entity.pdbx_description
1 polymer ?
#
loop_
_entity_poly.entity_id
_entity_poly.type
_entity_poly.pdbx_seq_one_letter_code
_entity_poly.pdbx_strand_id
1 'polypeptide(L)'
;MQYKIRGIVVAVGDTKTTKKGTALKQLQFEQEDGKMFYPTALGTKIELLDDMLPGDVADLEFHISGSKGLYNNVIIDNVVRV
;
A
#
# COMPACT_ATOMS: atom_id res chain seq x y z
N MET A 1 0.82 15.86 1.31
CA MET A 1 -0.06 15.65 2.47
C MET A 1 0.05 14.18 2.85
N GLN A 2 0.34 13.88 4.11
CA GLN A 2 0.43 12.51 4.61
C GLN A 2 -0.90 12.13 5.25
N TYR A 3 -1.34 10.91 4.98
CA TYR A 3 -2.58 10.34 5.49
C TYR A 3 -2.26 9.08 6.28
N LYS A 4 -3.09 8.79 7.27
CA LYS A 4 -2.98 7.59 8.10
C LYS A 4 -4.34 6.91 8.20
N ILE A 5 -4.37 5.60 7.98
CA ILE A 5 -5.58 4.77 8.10
C ILE A 5 -5.23 3.47 8.83
N ARG A 6 -6.24 2.87 9.47
CA ARG A 6 -6.17 1.52 10.04
C ARG A 6 -7.08 0.58 9.25
N GLY A 7 -6.70 -0.69 9.21
CA GLY A 7 -7.45 -1.72 8.49
C GLY A 7 -6.75 -3.07 8.50
N ILE A 8 -7.25 -3.96 7.66
CA ILE A 8 -6.83 -5.34 7.55
C ILE A 8 -6.09 -5.55 6.23
N VAL A 9 -4.95 -6.20 6.27
CA VAL A 9 -4.25 -6.71 5.09
C VAL A 9 -5.07 -7.86 4.52
N VAL A 10 -5.60 -7.69 3.31
CA VAL A 10 -6.37 -8.74 2.63
C VAL A 10 -5.46 -9.59 1.76
N ALA A 11 -4.51 -8.96 1.07
CA ALA A 11 -3.51 -9.64 0.28
C ALA A 11 -2.30 -8.74 0.03
N VAL A 12 -1.13 -9.35 -0.17
CA VAL A 12 0.07 -8.68 -0.64
C VAL A 12 0.38 -9.20 -2.04
N GLY A 13 0.42 -8.30 -3.03
CA GLY A 13 0.70 -8.69 -4.41
C GLY A 13 2.18 -9.03 -4.63
N ASP A 14 2.47 -9.65 -5.78
CA ASP A 14 3.84 -9.93 -6.20
C ASP A 14 4.64 -8.66 -6.49
N THR A 15 5.98 -8.77 -6.36
CA THR A 15 6.90 -7.73 -6.80
C THR A 15 6.88 -7.62 -8.33
N LYS A 16 6.60 -6.41 -8.83
CA LYS A 16 6.61 -6.07 -10.26
C LYS A 16 7.59 -4.92 -10.51
N THR A 17 7.88 -4.65 -11.78
CA THR A 17 8.80 -3.57 -12.16
C THR A 17 8.07 -2.55 -13.03
N THR A 18 8.20 -1.27 -12.70
CA THR A 18 7.69 -0.16 -13.54
C THR A 18 8.49 -0.06 -14.84
N LYS A 19 7.96 0.69 -15.83
CA LYS A 19 8.68 0.99 -17.09
C LYS A 19 10.03 1.68 -16.88
N LYS A 20 10.25 2.32 -15.73
CA LYS A 20 11.50 3.02 -15.39
C LYS A 20 12.48 2.15 -14.59
N GLY A 21 12.17 0.86 -14.39
CA GLY A 21 13.03 -0.07 -13.64
C GLY A 21 12.84 -0.05 -12.13
N THR A 22 11.90 0.74 -11.60
CA THR A 22 11.61 0.77 -10.15
C THR A 22 10.73 -0.40 -9.78
N ALA A 23 11.13 -1.18 -8.76
CA ALA A 23 10.31 -2.23 -8.18
C ALA A 23 9.05 -1.64 -7.51
N LEU A 24 7.95 -2.39 -7.55
CA LEU A 24 6.69 -2.02 -6.92
C LEU A 24 5.98 -3.25 -6.38
N LYS A 25 5.22 -3.07 -5.30
CA LYS A 25 4.38 -4.09 -4.69
C LYS A 25 3.06 -3.44 -4.27
N GLN A 26 1.93 -4.06 -4.62
CA GLN A 26 0.61 -3.52 -4.29
C GLN A 26 0.04 -4.25 -3.08
N LEU A 27 -0.45 -3.48 -2.12
CA LEU A 27 -1.16 -4.00 -0.96
C LEU A 27 -2.66 -3.94 -1.24
N GLN A 28 -3.38 -5.01 -0.95
CA GLN A 28 -4.84 -5.01 -0.86
C GLN A 28 -5.21 -4.86 0.61
N PHE A 29 -5.87 -3.75 0.93
CA PHE A 29 -6.12 -3.32 2.30
C PHE A 29 -7.61 -3.01 2.49
N GLU A 30 -8.23 -3.55 3.53
CA GLU A 30 -9.63 -3.29 3.86
C GLU A 30 -9.71 -2.35 5.05
N GLN A 31 -10.39 -1.22 4.89
CA GLN A 31 -10.61 -0.27 5.97
C GLN A 31 -11.71 -0.76 6.92
N GLU A 32 -11.77 -0.19 8.13
CA GLU A 32 -12.80 -0.54 9.13
C GLU A 32 -14.25 -0.37 8.63
N ASP A 33 -14.48 0.50 7.64
CA ASP A 33 -15.79 0.72 7.01
C ASP A 33 -16.10 -0.26 5.85
N GLY A 34 -15.26 -1.28 5.67
CA GLY A 34 -15.39 -2.31 4.63
C GLY A 34 -14.94 -1.86 3.24
N LYS A 35 -14.39 -0.65 3.09
CA LYS A 35 -13.89 -0.18 1.79
C LYS A 35 -12.52 -0.78 1.48
N MET A 36 -12.38 -1.25 0.25
CA MET A 36 -11.11 -1.73 -0.29
C MET A 36 -10.23 -0.57 -0.73
N PHE A 37 -8.96 -0.65 -0.37
CA PHE A 37 -7.92 0.32 -0.64
C PHE A 37 -6.68 -0.38 -1.21
N TYR A 38 -6.08 0.22 -2.24
CA TYR A 38 -5.03 -0.44 -3.05
C TYR A 38 -3.72 0.38 -3.14
N PRO A 39 -3.05 0.66 -2.01
CA PRO A 39 -1.85 1.46 -1.98
C PRO A 39 -0.65 0.68 -2.52
N THR A 40 0.35 1.39 -3.04
CA THR A 40 1.53 0.80 -3.69
C THR A 40 2.81 1.18 -2.96
N ALA A 41 3.63 0.19 -2.61
CA ALA A 41 5.01 0.40 -2.19
C ALA A 41 5.93 0.47 -3.42
N LEU A 42 6.93 1.35 -3.39
CA LEU A 42 7.87 1.59 -4.50
C LEU A 42 9.32 1.51 -4.03
N GLY A 43 10.20 1.00 -4.91
CA GLY A 43 11.63 0.92 -4.67
C GLY A 43 11.94 0.04 -3.45
N THR A 44 12.76 0.55 -2.54
CA THR A 44 13.12 -0.16 -1.29
C THR A 44 11.93 -0.32 -0.34
N LYS A 45 10.88 0.50 -0.47
CA LYS A 45 9.71 0.42 0.42
C LYS A 45 8.87 -0.85 0.20
N ILE A 46 9.13 -1.63 -0.85
CA ILE A 46 8.45 -2.93 -1.03
C ILE A 46 8.73 -3.89 0.14
N GLU A 47 9.88 -3.73 0.79
CA GLU A 47 10.32 -4.54 1.94
C GLU A 47 9.39 -4.36 3.15
N LEU A 48 8.71 -3.20 3.25
CA LEU A 48 7.69 -2.97 4.28
C LEU A 48 6.52 -3.97 4.21
N LEU A 49 6.33 -4.62 3.06
CA LEU A 49 5.25 -5.57 2.83
C LEU A 49 5.72 -7.03 2.86
N ASP A 50 7.02 -7.30 3.03
CA ASP A 50 7.55 -8.66 2.94
C ASP A 50 7.10 -9.55 4.10
N ASP A 51 6.93 -8.97 5.29
CA ASP A 51 6.49 -9.69 6.49
C ASP A 51 4.98 -9.58 6.73
N MET A 52 4.23 -8.85 5.90
CA MET A 52 2.78 -8.68 6.05
C MET A 52 2.02 -9.89 5.49
N LEU A 53 1.01 -10.35 6.22
CA LEU A 53 0.21 -11.51 5.87
C LEU A 53 -1.29 -11.16 5.78
N PRO A 54 -2.05 -11.84 4.92
CA PRO A 54 -3.51 -11.76 4.94
C PRO A 54 -4.08 -12.01 6.34
N GLY A 55 -4.96 -11.11 6.80
CA GLY A 55 -5.57 -11.13 8.13
C GLY A 55 -4.89 -10.24 9.15
N ASP A 56 -3.69 -9.71 8.87
CA ASP A 56 -3.02 -8.78 9.77
C ASP A 56 -3.78 -7.46 9.88
N VAL A 57 -3.92 -6.94 11.12
CA VAL A 57 -4.35 -5.58 11.35
C VAL A 57 -3.12 -4.67 11.31
N ALA A 58 -3.18 -3.57 10.57
CA ALA A 58 -2.05 -2.66 10.43
C ALA A 58 -2.48 -1.18 10.40
N ASP A 59 -1.56 -0.32 10.83
CA ASP A 59 -1.60 1.12 10.59
C ASP A 59 -0.82 1.44 9.32
N LEU A 60 -1.49 2.03 8.34
CA LEU A 60 -0.91 2.42 7.06
C LEU A 60 -0.75 3.94 6.98
N GLU A 61 0.46 4.38 6.68
CA GLU A 61 0.79 5.77 6.36
C GLU A 61 1.11 5.89 4.87
N PHE A 62 0.52 6.89 4.20
CA PHE A 62 0.67 7.06 2.77
C PHE A 62 0.56 8.53 2.32
N HIS A 63 1.01 8.80 1.11
CA HIS A 63 0.75 10.05 0.41
C HIS A 63 0.19 9.81 -0.99
N ILE A 64 -0.48 10.82 -1.53
CA ILE A 64 -0.95 10.83 -2.91
C ILE A 64 0.13 11.48 -3.78
N SER A 65 0.77 10.70 -4.65
CA SER A 65 1.89 11.18 -5.48
C SER A 65 1.45 11.83 -6.80
N GLY A 66 0.15 11.80 -7.10
CA GLY A 66 -0.45 12.41 -8.28
C GLY A 66 -1.78 11.75 -8.65
N SER A 67 -2.52 12.37 -9.56
CA SER A 67 -3.74 11.80 -10.14
C SER A 67 -3.52 11.46 -11.61
N LYS A 68 -4.08 10.34 -12.05
CA LYS A 68 -4.14 9.95 -13.46
C LYS A 68 -5.59 9.73 -13.84
N GLY A 69 -6.23 10.78 -14.36
CA GLY A 69 -7.65 10.77 -14.64
C GLY A 69 -8.47 10.62 -13.36
N LEU A 70 -9.28 9.56 -13.28
CA LEU A 70 -10.15 9.27 -12.14
C LEU A 70 -9.43 8.56 -10.97
N TYR A 71 -8.14 8.25 -11.09
CA TYR A 71 -7.41 7.46 -10.12
C TYR A 71 -6.31 8.27 -9.44
N ASN A 72 -6.20 8.13 -8.12
CA ASN A 72 -5.09 8.67 -7.34
C ASN A 72 -4.01 7.61 -7.19
N ASN A 73 -2.76 7.98 -7.45
CA ASN A 73 -1.61 7.15 -7.12
C ASN A 73 -1.33 7.29 -5.63
N VAL A 74 -1.61 6.24 -4.88
CA VAL A 74 -1.38 6.17 -3.44
C VAL A 74 -0.09 5.41 -3.18
N ILE A 75 0.88 6.08 -2.56
CA ILE A 75 2.20 5.54 -2.28
C ILE A 75 2.35 5.32 -0.78
N ILE A 76 2.74 4.09 -0.43
CA ILE A 76 2.99 3.69 0.96
C ILE A 76 4.24 4.40 1.46
N ASP A 77 4.09 5.05 2.60
CA ASP A 77 5.20 5.64 3.35
C ASP A 77 5.67 4.74 4.47
N ASN A 78 4.73 4.13 5.20
CA ASN A 78 5.00 3.19 6.28
C ASN A 78 3.81 2.23 6.47
N VAL A 79 4.09 1.04 7.00
CA VAL A 79 3.06 0.11 7.46
C VAL A 79 3.56 -0.56 8.75
N VAL A 80 2.70 -0.63 9.76
CA VAL A 80 3.04 -1.21 11.06
C VAL A 80 1.93 -2.14 11.48
N ARG A 81 2.25 -3.42 11.68
CA ARG A 81 1.31 -4.41 12.25
C ARG A 81 0.96 -4.00 13.69
N VAL A 82 -0.32 -4.09 14.03
CA VAL A 82 -0.89 -3.79 15.36
C VAL A 82 -1.03 -5.08 16.17
#